data_AF-A0A0D7ABN1-F1
#
_entry.id   AF-A0A0D7ABN1-F1
#
_cell.length_a   1.000
_cell.length_b   1.000
_cell.length_c   1.000
_cell.angle_alpha   90.00
_cell.angle_beta   90.00
_cell.angle_gamma   90.00
#
_symmetry.space_group_name_H-M   'P 1'
#
loop_
_entity.id
_entity.type
_entity.pdbx_description
1 polymer ?
#
loop_
_entity_poly.entity_id
_entity_poly.type
_entity_poly.pdbx_seq_one_letter_code
_entity_poly.pdbx_strand_id
1 'polypeptide(L)'
;IHARHGSVRLYLPHTFHGFVTTKSTSGTAPFRGTLADQMTMLVDVGNVRTSFVGDYSQYTGVQDGWHGDELEITSEHGSITVSFEQD
;
A
#
# COMPACT_ATOMS: atom_id res chain seq x y z
N ILE A 1 -3.98 1.08 9.94
CA ILE A 1 -4.60 2.42 10.13
C ILE A 1 -6.08 2.32 9.75
N HIS A 2 -6.98 2.91 10.55
CA HIS A 2 -8.43 2.83 10.31
C HIS A 2 -9.11 4.20 10.41
N ALA A 3 -9.92 4.56 9.42
CA ALA A 3 -10.70 5.80 9.40
C ALA A 3 -12.12 5.58 8.85
N ARG A 4 -13.14 5.88 9.65
CA ARG A 4 -14.54 5.69 9.23
C ARG A 4 -15.01 6.77 8.25
N HIS A 5 -14.64 8.03 8.52
CA HIS A 5 -14.93 9.18 7.67
C HIS A 5 -13.67 10.04 7.52
N GLY A 6 -13.43 10.55 6.31
CA GLY A 6 -12.34 11.51 6.03
C GLY A 6 -11.19 10.93 5.19
N SER A 7 -10.17 11.76 4.94
CA SER A 7 -9.03 11.39 4.10
C SER A 7 -7.82 10.93 4.93
N VAL A 8 -7.27 9.77 4.61
CA VAL A 8 -5.97 9.30 5.12
C VAL A 8 -4.90 9.66 4.10
N ARG A 9 -3.90 10.43 4.52
CA ARG A 9 -2.69 10.66 3.74
C ARG A 9 -1.50 10.09 4.49
N LEU A 10 -0.74 9.23 3.83
CA LEU A 10 0.44 8.59 4.39
C LEU A 10 1.65 8.88 3.51
N TYR A 11 2.77 9.17 4.17
CA TYR A 11 4.07 9.30 3.55
C TYR A 11 4.95 8.15 4.05
N LEU A 12 5.42 7.32 3.13
CA LEU A 12 6.29 6.20 3.42
C LEU A 12 7.75 6.62 3.30
N PRO A 13 8.66 6.14 4.15
CA PRO A 13 10.08 6.29 3.88
C PRO A 13 10.44 5.49 2.62
N HIS A 14 11.44 5.95 1.86
CA HIS A 14 11.97 5.23 0.69
C HIS A 14 12.59 3.87 1.03
N THR A 15 12.83 3.61 2.31
CA THR A 15 13.30 2.32 2.83
C THR A 15 12.17 1.32 3.02
N PHE A 16 10.91 1.70 2.79
CA PHE A 16 9.78 0.79 2.93
C PHE A 16 9.81 -0.26 1.81
N HIS A 17 9.88 -1.53 2.19
CA HIS A 17 9.88 -2.65 1.26
C HIS A 17 8.94 -3.75 1.76
N GLY A 18 7.79 -3.88 1.11
CA GLY A 18 6.80 -4.83 1.57
C GLY A 18 5.37 -4.59 1.10
N PHE A 19 4.42 -5.19 1.81
CA PHE A 19 3.02 -5.20 1.39
C PHE A 19 2.29 -3.93 1.83
N VAL A 20 1.53 -3.36 0.91
CA VAL A 20 0.59 -2.27 1.16
C VAL A 20 -0.81 -2.74 0.75
N THR A 21 -1.68 -2.88 1.75
CA THR A 21 -3.08 -3.22 1.58
C THR A 21 -3.95 -2.02 1.89
N THR A 22 -4.78 -1.62 0.93
CA THR A 22 -5.77 -0.56 1.08
C THR A 22 -7.18 -1.14 0.94
N LYS A 23 -8.06 -0.78 1.87
CA LYS A 23 -9.46 -1.18 1.87
C LYS A 23 -10.31 0.10 1.86
N SER A 24 -11.13 0.28 0.84
CA SER A 24 -11.96 1.48 0.67
C SER A 24 -13.40 1.11 0.30
N THR A 25 -14.36 1.23 1.24
CA THR A 25 -15.75 0.84 0.98
C THR A 25 -16.46 1.80 0.02
N SER A 26 -16.18 3.09 0.14
CA SER A 26 -16.67 4.14 -0.75
C SER A 26 -15.64 5.27 -0.78
N GLY A 27 -14.87 5.35 -1.87
CA GLY A 27 -13.67 6.17 -1.91
C GLY A 27 -12.68 5.76 -2.99
N THR A 28 -11.56 6.47 -3.07
CA THR A 28 -10.42 6.10 -3.92
C THR A 28 -9.17 5.93 -3.07
N ALA A 29 -8.29 5.04 -3.50
CA ALA A 29 -7.00 4.78 -2.87
C ALA A 29 -5.82 5.01 -3.84
N PRO A 30 -5.58 6.24 -4.34
CA PRO A 30 -4.46 6.50 -5.23
C PRO A 30 -3.10 6.35 -4.55
N PHE A 31 -2.23 5.56 -5.19
CA PHE A 31 -0.77 5.63 -5.02
C PHE A 31 -0.22 6.72 -5.95
N ARG A 32 0.77 7.48 -5.51
CA ARG A 32 1.30 8.63 -6.26
C ARG A 32 2.83 8.66 -6.26
N GLY A 33 3.38 9.44 -7.19
CA GLY A 33 4.81 9.72 -7.25
C GLY A 33 5.62 8.49 -7.59
N THR A 34 6.89 8.51 -7.19
CA THR A 34 7.83 7.41 -7.42
C THR A 34 7.42 6.12 -6.71
N LEU A 35 6.56 6.20 -5.70
CA LEU A 35 5.93 5.04 -5.08
C LEU A 35 5.09 4.24 -6.09
N ALA A 36 4.28 4.90 -6.91
CA ALA A 36 3.45 4.21 -7.90
C ALA A 36 4.29 3.46 -8.94
N ASP A 37 5.47 3.97 -9.28
CA ASP A 37 6.40 3.34 -10.22
C ASP A 37 7.13 2.13 -9.62
N GLN A 38 7.26 2.07 -8.29
CA GLN A 38 7.93 0.99 -7.57
C GLN A 38 6.96 -0.06 -7.01
N MET A 39 5.69 0.01 -7.41
CA MET A 39 4.65 -0.89 -6.93
C MET A 39 4.29 -1.97 -7.93
N THR A 40 4.17 -3.20 -7.43
CA THR A 40 3.60 -4.33 -8.15
C THR A 40 2.24 -4.65 -7.55
N MET A 41 1.18 -4.50 -8.34
CA MET A 41 -0.17 -4.86 -7.90
C MET A 41 -0.32 -6.39 -7.86
N LEU A 42 -0.77 -6.93 -6.74
CA LEU A 42 -0.92 -8.37 -6.53
C LEU A 42 -2.39 -8.79 -6.54
N VAL A 43 -3.23 -8.00 -5.88
CA VAL A 43 -4.67 -8.27 -5.75
C VAL A 43 -5.43 -6.95 -5.92
N ASP A 44 -6.46 -6.98 -6.75
CA ASP A 44 -7.45 -5.91 -6.87
C ASP A 44 -8.84 -6.56 -6.97
N VAL A 45 -9.52 -6.70 -5.84
CA VAL A 45 -10.81 -7.39 -5.74
C VAL A 45 -11.77 -6.56 -4.90
N GLY A 46 -12.83 -6.08 -5.56
CA GLY A 46 -13.86 -5.26 -4.94
C GLY A 46 -13.28 -3.97 -4.36
N ASN A 47 -13.36 -3.86 -3.04
CA ASN A 47 -12.93 -2.67 -2.29
C ASN A 47 -11.54 -2.85 -1.65
N VAL A 48 -10.83 -3.93 -1.98
CA VAL A 48 -9.53 -4.28 -1.42
C VAL A 48 -8.50 -4.31 -2.53
N ARG A 49 -7.44 -3.53 -2.36
CA ARG A 49 -6.26 -3.55 -3.22
C ARG A 49 -5.03 -3.83 -2.38
N THR A 50 -4.30 -4.90 -2.73
CA THR A 50 -3.02 -5.27 -2.15
C THR A 50 -1.93 -5.16 -3.21
N SER A 51 -0.86 -4.48 -2.86
CA SER A 51 0.29 -4.24 -3.72
C SER A 51 1.57 -4.45 -2.93
N PHE A 52 2.65 -4.69 -3.65
CA PHE A 52 3.99 -4.84 -3.12
C PHE A 52 4.83 -3.63 -3.51
N VAL A 53 5.54 -3.03 -2.57
CA VAL A 53 6.48 -1.93 -2.81
C VAL A 53 7.90 -2.50 -2.83
N GLY A 54 8.60 -2.34 -3.95
CA GLY A 54 9.93 -2.89 -4.19
C GLY A 54 9.94 -4.11 -5.12
N ASP A 55 11.07 -4.81 -5.16
CA ASP A 55 11.28 -5.95 -6.06
C ASP A 55 10.68 -7.24 -5.48
N TYR A 56 9.45 -7.57 -5.91
CA TYR A 56 8.73 -8.76 -5.46
C TYR A 56 9.47 -10.08 -5.74
N SER A 57 10.35 -10.13 -6.76
CA SER A 57 11.07 -11.36 -7.12
C SER A 57 12.07 -11.80 -6.06
N GLN A 58 12.59 -10.86 -5.26
CA GLN A 58 13.48 -11.13 -4.15
C GLN A 58 12.76 -11.79 -2.96
N TYR A 59 11.43 -11.71 -2.92
CA TYR A 59 10.61 -12.21 -1.83
C TYR A 59 10.06 -13.62 -2.05
N THR A 60 9.86 -14.06 -3.29
CA THR A 60 9.30 -15.40 -3.59
C THR A 60 10.30 -16.55 -3.38
N GLY A 61 11.58 -16.24 -3.12
CA GLY A 61 12.66 -17.22 -2.95
C GLY A 61 13.09 -17.50 -1.50
N VAL A 62 12.45 -16.88 -0.49
CA VAL A 62 12.93 -16.95 0.90
C VAL A 62 12.40 -18.20 1.62
N GLN A 63 13.29 -19.11 2.01
CA GLN A 63 12.93 -20.39 2.65
C GLN A 63 12.49 -20.24 4.12
N ASP A 64 12.90 -19.17 4.80
CA ASP A 64 12.62 -18.91 6.23
C ASP A 64 11.35 -18.08 6.48
N GLY A 65 10.51 -17.90 5.46
CA GLY A 65 9.33 -17.05 5.51
C GLY A 65 9.62 -15.61 5.09
N TRP A 66 8.56 -14.85 4.83
CA TRP A 66 8.65 -13.47 4.38
C TRP A 66 9.06 -12.54 5.53
N HIS A 67 10.07 -11.69 5.28
CA HIS A 67 10.51 -10.61 6.17
C HIS A 67 10.50 -9.28 5.41
N GLY A 68 9.62 -8.36 5.80
CA GLY A 68 9.53 -7.03 5.20
C GLY A 68 8.56 -6.14 5.96
N ASP A 69 8.28 -4.97 5.39
CA ASP A 69 7.32 -4.04 5.97
C ASP A 69 5.88 -4.42 5.60
N GLU A 70 4.93 -4.18 6.50
CA GLU A 70 3.51 -4.37 6.22
C GLU A 70 2.71 -3.14 6.62
N LEU A 71 1.85 -2.70 5.70
CA LEU A 71 0.94 -1.59 5.90
C LEU A 71 -0.47 -1.97 5.49
N GLU A 72 -1.39 -1.96 6.44
CA GLU A 72 -2.82 -2.05 6.17
C GLU A 72 -3.53 -0.71 6.48
N ILE A 73 -4.25 -0.18 5.50
CA ILE A 73 -5.07 1.04 5.63
C ILE A 73 -6.51 0.72 5.25
N THR A 74 -7.44 1.06 6.12
CA THR A 74 -8.87 0.92 5.87
C THR A 74 -9.57 2.26 6.01
N SER A 75 -10.35 2.64 5.00
CA SER A 75 -11.23 3.79 5.00
C SER A 75 -12.64 3.42 4.52
N GLU A 76 -13.68 3.70 5.30
CA GLU A 76 -15.05 3.33 4.90
C GLU A 76 -15.66 4.37 3.94
N HIS A 77 -15.61 5.64 4.32
CA HIS A 77 -16.19 6.77 3.58
C HIS A 77 -15.17 7.90 3.45
N GLY A 78 -14.29 7.79 2.47
CA GLY A 78 -13.09 8.62 2.47
C GLY A 78 -12.18 8.44 1.27
N SER A 79 -10.94 8.88 1.40
CA SER A 79 -9.89 8.62 0.41
C SER A 79 -8.61 8.26 1.11
N ILE A 80 -7.82 7.39 0.47
CA ILE A 80 -6.50 6.99 0.94
C ILE A 80 -5.50 7.49 -0.09
N THR A 81 -4.52 8.29 0.32
CA THR A 81 -3.40 8.67 -0.56
C THR A 81 -2.11 8.22 0.09
N VAL A 82 -1.31 7.46 -0.65
CA VAL A 82 0.01 7.00 -0.21
C VAL A 82 1.05 7.46 -1.23
N SER A 83 2.15 8.01 -0.75
CA SER A 83 3.33 8.42 -1.53
C SER A 83 4.59 8.20 -0.69
N PHE A 84 5.77 8.30 -1.28
CA PHE A 84 6.98 8.39 -0.46
C PHE A 84 7.09 9.78 0.19
N GLU A 85 7.91 9.86 1.24
CA GLU A 85 8.35 11.12 1.83
C GLU A 85 9.14 11.91 0.78
N GLN A 86 8.82 13.20 0.61
CA GLN A 86 9.50 14.11 -0.32
C GLN A 86 9.26 13.83 -1.82
N ASP A 87 8.21 13.08 -2.17
CA ASP A 87 7.59 13.08 -3.53
C ASP A 87 6.80 14.37 -3.82
#